data_AF-C1FQU0-F1
#
_entry.id   AF-C1FQU0-F1
#
_cell.length_a   1.000
_cell.length_b   1.000
_cell.length_c   1.000
_cell.angle_alpha   90.00
_cell.angle_beta   90.00
_cell.angle_gamma   90.00
#
_symmetry.space_group_name_H-M   'P 1'
#
loop_
_entity.id
_entity.type
_entity.pdbx_description
1 polymer ?
#
loop_
_entity_poly.entity_id
_entity_poly.type
_entity_poly.pdbx_seq_one_letter_code
_entity_poly.pdbx_strand_id
1 'polypeptide(L)'
;MRKNIYLKRAIIYVLAIMLAYGSTTLYILPYTNATKAVAYYYGHRGDIISQVQRKLKAWGYYNGGVDGIFGHQTYTAVRYFQSKNGLTVDGIIGDKTLAALGIKTGASGSSSSSNNQDVMLLARLINGEARGEPYEGQVAVGAVVLNRTRDPKFPNTIAGVIYEPLAFTAIADGQINAQMQQTSINAARDALNGWDPSDGATYYFNPATATSSWIWSRPLIKVIGKHRFCR
;
A
#
# COMPACT_ATOMS: atom_id res chain seq x y z
N MET A 1 -58.40 29.22 32.49
CA MET A 1 -58.09 29.04 31.05
C MET A 1 -56.60 29.12 30.70
N ARG A 2 -55.80 30.07 31.22
CA ARG A 2 -54.39 30.23 30.83
C ARG A 2 -53.46 29.04 31.14
N LYS A 3 -53.67 28.32 32.26
CA LYS A 3 -52.84 27.17 32.68
C LYS A 3 -52.84 26.01 31.66
N ASN A 4 -53.98 25.77 30.98
CA ASN A 4 -54.10 24.75 29.93
C ASN A 4 -53.33 25.12 28.64
N ILE A 5 -53.15 26.41 28.37
CA ILE A 5 -52.39 26.88 27.20
C ILE A 5 -50.90 26.61 27.39
N TYR A 6 -50.37 26.85 28.60
CA TYR A 6 -48.97 26.56 28.92
C TYR A 6 -48.68 25.06 28.89
N LEU A 7 -49.59 24.23 29.41
CA LEU A 7 -49.42 22.76 29.38
C LEU A 7 -49.44 22.20 27.96
N LYS A 8 -50.36 22.67 27.09
CA LYS A 8 -50.40 22.27 25.68
C LYS A 8 -49.14 22.68 24.92
N ARG A 9 -48.63 23.89 25.16
CA ARG A 9 -47.37 24.35 24.56
C ARG A 9 -46.16 23.54 25.04
N ALA A 10 -46.09 23.21 26.33
CA ALA A 10 -45.02 22.38 26.88
C ALA A 10 -44.99 20.97 26.25
N ILE A 11 -46.16 20.34 26.06
CA ILE A 11 -46.25 19.03 25.39
C ILE A 11 -45.76 19.10 23.94
N ILE A 12 -46.12 20.16 23.21
CA ILE A 12 -45.66 20.37 21.82
C ILE A 12 -44.13 20.52 21.77
N TYR A 13 -43.52 21.27 22.69
CA TYR A 13 -42.07 21.41 22.74
C TYR A 13 -41.35 20.10 23.11
N VAL A 14 -41.88 19.33 24.06
CA VAL A 14 -41.31 18.02 24.42
C VAL A 14 -41.41 17.05 23.25
N LEU A 15 -42.54 17.00 22.53
CA LEU A 15 -42.70 16.17 21.34
C LEU A 15 -41.77 16.61 20.20
N ALA A 16 -41.58 17.92 19.99
CA ALA A 16 -40.66 18.45 18.99
C ALA A 16 -39.19 18.12 19.33
N ILE A 17 -38.80 18.19 20.60
CA ILE A 17 -37.46 17.80 21.06
C ILE A 17 -37.27 16.29 20.90
N MET A 18 -38.26 15.46 21.28
CA MET A 18 -38.20 14.00 21.11
C MET A 18 -38.14 13.58 19.64
N LEU A 19 -38.86 14.27 18.75
CA LEU A 19 -38.78 14.06 17.30
C LEU A 19 -37.43 14.52 16.73
N ALA A 20 -36.89 15.64 17.19
CA ALA A 20 -35.56 16.11 16.79
C ALA A 20 -34.48 15.12 17.24
N TYR A 21 -34.47 14.71 18.51
CA TYR A 21 -33.54 13.70 19.02
C TYR A 21 -33.72 12.34 18.33
N GLY A 22 -34.98 11.88 18.14
CA GLY A 22 -35.31 10.67 17.41
C GLY A 22 -34.81 10.67 15.96
N SER A 23 -34.95 11.81 15.26
CA SER A 23 -34.40 11.99 13.92
C SER A 23 -32.87 11.98 13.93
N THR A 24 -32.21 12.64 14.89
CA THR A 24 -30.74 12.58 15.00
C THR A 24 -30.23 11.19 15.33
N THR A 25 -30.97 10.38 16.10
CA THR A 25 -30.61 8.97 16.37
C THR A 25 -30.86 8.04 15.18
N LEU A 26 -31.83 8.35 14.31
CA LEU A 26 -32.08 7.58 13.08
C LEU A 26 -31.10 7.91 11.95
N TYR A 27 -30.41 9.06 12.01
CA TYR A 27 -29.33 9.42 11.08
C TYR A 27 -27.97 8.76 11.42
N ILE A 28 -27.88 7.95 12.49
CA ILE A 28 -26.66 7.21 12.88
C ILE A 28 -26.85 5.68 12.75
N LEU A 29 -27.64 5.22 11.77
CA LEU A 29 -27.54 3.85 11.25
C LEU A 29 -27.68 3.95 9.72
N PRO A 30 -26.62 3.74 8.89
CA PRO A 30 -25.53 2.79 9.08
C PRO A 30 -24.14 3.41 8.80
N TYR A 31 -23.37 3.76 9.82
CA TYR A 31 -21.96 4.10 9.62
C TYR A 31 -21.09 3.23 10.52
N THR A 32 -20.74 2.07 9.96
CA THR A 32 -19.45 1.36 10.07
C THR A 32 -19.67 -0.14 9.99
N ASN A 33 -19.95 -0.63 8.79
CA ASN A 33 -19.34 -1.86 8.33
C ASN A 33 -18.58 -1.53 7.05
N ALA A 34 -17.64 -0.57 7.13
CA ALA A 34 -16.54 -0.61 6.19
C ALA A 34 -15.74 -1.86 6.55
N THR A 35 -16.18 -3.01 6.04
CA THR A 35 -15.34 -4.20 5.99
C THR A 35 -14.05 -3.72 5.36
N LYS A 36 -12.94 -3.79 6.09
CA LYS A 36 -11.62 -3.52 5.50
C LYS A 36 -11.57 -4.32 4.21
N ALA A 37 -11.52 -3.64 3.07
CA ALA A 37 -11.38 -4.29 1.78
C ALA A 37 -10.13 -5.17 1.86
N VAL A 38 -10.28 -6.46 1.67
CA VAL A 38 -9.16 -7.38 1.81
C VAL A 38 -8.36 -7.27 0.53
N ALA A 39 -7.29 -6.48 0.57
CA ALA A 39 -6.35 -6.33 -0.51
C ALA A 39 -5.18 -7.30 -0.31
N TYR A 40 -4.85 -8.07 -1.34
CA TYR A 40 -3.62 -8.85 -1.38
C TYR A 40 -2.61 -8.25 -2.34
N TYR A 41 -1.36 -8.19 -1.92
CA TYR A 41 -0.27 -7.61 -2.69
C TYR A 41 1.01 -8.37 -2.40
N TYR A 42 2.10 -7.92 -3.02
CA TYR A 42 3.38 -8.61 -2.95
C TYR A 42 3.81 -8.92 -1.51
N GLY A 43 4.31 -10.13 -1.30
CA GLY A 43 4.74 -10.65 -0.01
C GLY A 43 3.62 -11.32 0.78
N HIS A 44 2.35 -11.13 0.41
CA HIS A 44 1.25 -11.90 0.98
C HIS A 44 1.43 -13.38 0.69
N ARG A 45 1.02 -14.19 1.67
CA ARG A 45 1.07 -15.64 1.57
C ARG A 45 -0.25 -16.24 2.01
N GLY A 46 -0.58 -17.40 1.47
CA GLY A 46 -1.68 -18.23 1.95
C GLY A 46 -2.59 -18.73 0.84
N ASP A 47 -3.63 -19.44 1.24
CA ASP A 47 -4.50 -20.21 0.34
C ASP A 47 -5.18 -19.36 -0.72
N ILE A 48 -5.51 -18.11 -0.38
CA ILE A 48 -6.09 -17.16 -1.32
C ILE A 48 -5.12 -16.81 -2.46
N ILE A 49 -3.82 -16.69 -2.17
CA ILE A 49 -2.81 -16.45 -3.19
C ILE A 49 -2.68 -17.69 -4.08
N SER A 50 -2.70 -18.89 -3.49
CA SER A 50 -2.70 -20.14 -4.25
C SER A 50 -3.92 -20.24 -5.17
N GLN A 51 -5.10 -19.81 -4.72
CA GLN A 51 -6.32 -19.77 -5.52
C GLN A 51 -6.19 -18.80 -6.70
N VAL A 52 -5.69 -17.60 -6.44
CA VAL A 52 -5.41 -16.60 -7.49
C VAL A 52 -4.42 -17.16 -8.49
N GLN A 53 -3.28 -17.68 -8.04
CA GLN A 53 -2.25 -18.25 -8.91
C GLN A 53 -2.81 -19.36 -9.79
N ARG A 54 -3.64 -20.27 -9.25
CA ARG A 54 -4.34 -21.30 -10.03
C ARG A 54 -5.23 -20.70 -11.11
N LYS A 55 -6.04 -19.69 -10.77
CA LYS A 55 -6.93 -19.01 -11.72
C LYS A 55 -6.15 -18.31 -12.83
N LEU A 56 -5.17 -17.49 -12.46
CA LEU A 56 -4.30 -16.80 -13.40
C LEU A 56 -3.56 -17.80 -14.30
N LYS A 57 -3.11 -18.94 -13.75
CA LYS A 57 -2.43 -19.99 -14.52
C LYS A 57 -3.37 -20.67 -15.51
N ALA A 58 -4.56 -21.07 -15.04
CA ALA A 58 -5.57 -21.69 -15.88
C ALA A 58 -6.00 -20.79 -17.06
N TRP A 59 -5.93 -19.47 -16.87
CA TRP A 59 -6.30 -18.47 -17.87
C TRP A 59 -5.10 -17.92 -18.67
N GLY A 60 -3.91 -18.48 -18.49
CA GLY A 60 -2.72 -18.11 -19.27
C GLY A 60 -2.05 -16.79 -18.88
N TYR A 61 -2.42 -16.21 -17.74
CA TYR A 61 -1.79 -15.00 -17.19
C TYR A 61 -0.54 -15.30 -16.35
N TYR A 62 -0.41 -16.51 -15.81
CA TYR A 62 0.65 -16.89 -14.86
C TYR A 62 1.32 -18.22 -15.23
N ASN A 63 2.65 -18.21 -15.39
CA ASN A 63 3.42 -19.39 -15.76
C ASN A 63 4.22 -20.01 -14.58
N GLY A 64 4.23 -19.35 -13.42
CA GLY A 64 4.98 -19.79 -12.25
C GLY A 64 4.35 -20.97 -11.50
N GLY A 65 4.99 -21.36 -10.39
CA GLY A 65 4.47 -22.37 -9.45
C GLY A 65 3.29 -21.85 -8.64
N VAL A 66 2.37 -22.74 -8.26
CA VAL A 66 1.29 -22.40 -7.31
C VAL A 66 1.81 -22.69 -5.91
N ASP A 67 2.53 -21.72 -5.34
CA ASP A 67 3.21 -21.81 -4.04
C ASP A 67 2.49 -21.02 -2.93
N GLY A 68 1.45 -20.27 -3.30
CA GLY A 68 0.73 -19.42 -2.37
C GLY A 68 1.52 -18.21 -1.92
N ILE A 69 2.58 -17.82 -2.63
CA ILE A 69 3.42 -16.66 -2.34
C ILE A 69 3.20 -15.60 -3.41
N PHE A 70 2.80 -14.40 -2.99
CA PHE A 70 2.62 -13.29 -3.90
C PHE A 70 4.00 -12.68 -4.23
N GLY A 71 4.74 -13.34 -5.10
CA GLY A 71 6.04 -12.90 -5.61
C GLY A 71 5.95 -12.08 -6.89
N HIS A 72 7.10 -11.81 -7.51
CA HIS A 72 7.20 -10.94 -8.69
C HIS A 72 6.41 -11.51 -9.87
N GLN A 73 6.49 -12.82 -10.10
CA GLN A 73 5.73 -13.49 -11.15
C GLN A 73 4.21 -13.37 -10.92
N THR A 74 3.74 -13.47 -9.67
CA THR A 74 2.32 -13.27 -9.33
C THR A 74 1.90 -11.82 -9.54
N TYR A 75 2.72 -10.85 -9.12
CA TYR A 75 2.48 -9.42 -9.38
C TYR A 75 2.34 -9.11 -10.87
N THR A 76 3.29 -9.56 -11.68
CA THR A 76 3.25 -9.34 -13.14
C THR A 76 2.02 -9.99 -13.76
N ALA A 77 1.65 -11.20 -13.32
CA ALA A 77 0.44 -11.87 -13.78
C ALA A 77 -0.84 -11.12 -13.37
N VAL A 78 -0.91 -10.60 -12.15
CA VAL A 78 -2.06 -9.80 -11.67
C VAL A 78 -2.17 -8.51 -12.49
N ARG A 79 -1.07 -7.79 -12.73
CA ARG A 79 -1.11 -6.58 -13.58
C ARG A 79 -1.52 -6.91 -15.01
N TYR A 80 -1.00 -8.00 -15.57
CA TYR A 80 -1.40 -8.43 -16.91
C TYR A 80 -2.90 -8.77 -16.97
N PHE A 81 -3.41 -9.48 -15.95
CA PHE A 81 -4.83 -9.75 -15.80
C PHE A 81 -5.67 -8.47 -15.67
N GLN A 82 -5.27 -7.54 -14.80
CA GLN A 82 -5.96 -6.28 -14.60
C GLN A 82 -6.05 -5.46 -15.90
N SER A 83 -4.93 -5.36 -16.62
CA SER A 83 -4.85 -4.67 -17.91
C SER A 83 -5.81 -5.27 -18.94
N LYS A 84 -5.92 -6.59 -19.01
CA LYS A 84 -6.79 -7.28 -19.97
C LYS A 84 -8.27 -7.25 -19.60
N ASN A 85 -8.59 -6.99 -18.34
CA ASN A 85 -9.96 -7.04 -17.81
C ASN A 85 -10.50 -5.65 -17.42
N GLY A 86 -9.87 -4.56 -17.89
CA GLY A 86 -10.35 -3.19 -17.65
C GLY A 86 -10.31 -2.76 -16.19
N LEU A 87 -9.42 -3.35 -15.39
CA LEU A 87 -9.22 -3.01 -13.99
C LEU A 87 -8.10 -1.98 -13.83
N THR A 88 -8.05 -1.33 -12.66
CA THR A 88 -6.88 -0.54 -12.26
C THR A 88 -5.66 -1.44 -12.25
N VAL A 89 -4.63 -1.07 -13.01
CA VAL A 89 -3.42 -1.88 -13.20
C VAL A 89 -2.41 -1.56 -12.10
N ASP A 90 -2.76 -1.82 -10.85
CA ASP A 90 -1.95 -1.51 -9.65
C ASP A 90 -1.22 -2.74 -9.07
N GLY A 91 -1.49 -3.94 -9.60
CA GLY A 91 -0.93 -5.19 -9.10
C GLY A 91 -1.52 -5.64 -7.76
N ILE A 92 -2.64 -5.06 -7.33
CA ILE A 92 -3.32 -5.36 -6.08
C ILE A 92 -4.55 -6.22 -6.35
N ILE A 93 -4.64 -7.31 -5.62
CA ILE A 93 -5.81 -8.18 -5.60
C ILE A 93 -6.78 -7.64 -4.55
N GLY A 94 -7.49 -6.58 -4.90
CA GLY A 94 -8.63 -6.09 -4.13
C GLY A 94 -9.95 -6.74 -4.56
N ASP A 95 -11.07 -6.29 -3.99
CA ASP A 95 -12.39 -6.88 -4.23
C ASP A 95 -12.76 -6.95 -5.72
N LYS A 96 -12.46 -5.90 -6.50
CA LYS A 96 -12.70 -5.88 -7.96
C LYS A 96 -11.90 -6.94 -8.69
N THR A 97 -10.63 -7.11 -8.32
CA THR A 97 -9.74 -8.13 -8.91
C THR A 97 -10.20 -9.54 -8.53
N LEU A 98 -10.59 -9.76 -7.27
CA LEU A 98 -11.13 -11.04 -6.79
C LEU A 98 -12.44 -11.41 -7.48
N ALA A 99 -13.35 -10.44 -7.61
CA ALA A 99 -14.60 -10.61 -8.33
C ALA A 99 -14.37 -10.97 -9.80
N ALA A 100 -13.44 -10.29 -10.48
CA ALA A 100 -13.06 -10.59 -11.86
C ALA A 100 -12.41 -12.00 -12.00
N LEU A 101 -11.71 -12.48 -10.97
CA LEU A 101 -11.18 -13.85 -10.92
C LEU A 101 -12.26 -14.91 -10.57
N GLY A 102 -13.47 -14.48 -10.24
CA GLY A 102 -14.56 -15.35 -9.76
C GLY A 102 -14.26 -15.97 -8.41
N ILE A 103 -13.40 -15.34 -7.59
CA ILE A 103 -13.06 -15.80 -6.25
C ILE A 103 -14.00 -15.11 -5.26
N LYS A 104 -14.91 -15.89 -4.66
CA LYS A 104 -15.77 -15.41 -3.58
C LYS A 104 -14.99 -15.48 -2.27
N THR A 105 -14.73 -14.34 -1.66
CA THR A 105 -14.18 -14.28 -0.31
C THR A 105 -15.29 -14.60 0.69
N GLY A 106 -15.37 -15.86 1.12
CA GLY A 106 -15.90 -16.13 2.46
C GLY A 106 -15.03 -15.39 3.46
N ALA A 107 -15.60 -14.87 4.54
CA ALA A 107 -14.95 -14.01 5.54
C ALA A 107 -13.83 -14.70 6.35
N SER A 108 -12.95 -15.46 5.72
CA SER A 108 -11.67 -15.91 6.25
C SER A 108 -10.64 -14.81 6.05
N GLY A 109 -10.88 -13.68 6.71
CA GLY A 109 -9.87 -12.66 6.87
C GLY A 109 -8.80 -13.20 7.80
N SER A 110 -7.68 -13.66 7.24
CA SER A 110 -6.41 -13.55 7.96
C SER A 110 -6.09 -12.07 8.09
N SER A 111 -6.72 -11.43 9.07
CA SER A 111 -6.50 -10.06 9.51
C SER A 111 -5.20 -9.92 10.30
N SER A 112 -4.25 -10.84 10.12
CA SER A 112 -2.92 -10.74 10.68
C SER A 112 -1.99 -10.03 9.69
N SER A 113 -1.81 -8.75 9.96
CA SER A 113 -0.51 -8.08 9.83
C SER A 113 -0.10 -7.45 8.49
N SER A 114 -0.98 -6.62 7.91
CA SER A 114 -0.62 -5.65 6.85
C SER A 114 0.60 -4.79 7.23
N ASN A 115 0.73 -4.37 8.50
CA ASN A 115 1.92 -3.63 8.97
C ASN A 115 3.22 -4.44 8.85
N ASN A 116 3.27 -5.71 9.29
CA ASN A 116 4.52 -6.49 9.10
C ASN A 116 4.78 -6.80 7.62
N GLN A 117 3.76 -6.92 6.77
CA GLN A 117 3.96 -7.19 5.34
C GLN A 117 4.59 -5.98 4.63
N ASP A 118 4.10 -4.77 4.90
CA ASP A 118 4.67 -3.53 4.37
C ASP A 118 6.08 -3.29 4.89
N VAL A 119 6.31 -3.51 6.19
CA VAL A 119 7.67 -3.43 6.77
C VAL A 119 8.60 -4.41 6.06
N MET A 120 8.19 -5.67 5.85
CA MET A 120 9.05 -6.67 5.21
C MET A 120 9.27 -6.39 3.71
N LEU A 121 8.28 -5.83 3.02
CA LEU A 121 8.45 -5.44 1.62
C LEU A 121 9.41 -4.26 1.49
N LEU A 122 9.20 -3.20 2.29
CA LEU A 122 10.06 -2.04 2.32
C LEU A 122 11.48 -2.38 2.79
N ALA A 123 11.61 -3.26 3.79
CA ALA A 123 12.91 -3.73 4.26
C ALA A 123 13.69 -4.51 3.19
N ARG A 124 13.00 -5.34 2.37
CA ARG A 124 13.65 -6.03 1.23
C ARG A 124 14.18 -5.03 0.22
N LEU A 125 13.39 -4.00 -0.09
CA LEU A 125 13.83 -2.92 -0.97
C LEU A 125 15.08 -2.23 -0.40
N ILE A 126 15.01 -1.72 0.82
CA ILE A 126 16.11 -1.01 1.49
C ILE A 126 17.37 -1.88 1.53
N ASN A 127 17.22 -3.19 1.77
CA ASN A 127 18.33 -4.12 1.79
C ASN A 127 19.02 -4.30 0.44
N GLY A 128 18.33 -4.11 -0.68
CA GLY A 128 18.97 -4.16 -1.99
C GLY A 128 19.49 -2.81 -2.46
N GLU A 129 18.79 -1.72 -2.12
CA GLU A 129 19.10 -0.37 -2.61
C GLU A 129 20.11 0.38 -1.74
N ALA A 130 20.16 0.10 -0.43
CA ALA A 130 20.91 0.91 0.55
C ALA A 130 21.73 0.05 1.52
N ARG A 131 21.99 -1.22 1.21
CA ARG A 131 22.85 -2.05 2.06
C ARG A 131 24.27 -1.51 2.06
N GLY A 132 24.80 -1.29 3.27
CA GLY A 132 26.12 -0.70 3.49
C GLY A 132 26.12 0.84 3.48
N GLU A 133 24.98 1.49 3.26
CA GLU A 133 24.82 2.93 3.48
C GLU A 133 24.68 3.24 4.98
N PRO A 134 24.98 4.48 5.42
CA PRO A 134 24.64 4.95 6.76
C PRO A 134 23.16 4.68 7.08
N TYR A 135 22.83 4.47 8.35
CA TYR A 135 21.44 4.17 8.77
C TYR A 135 20.44 5.23 8.28
N GLU A 136 20.82 6.51 8.35
CA GLU A 136 20.04 7.62 7.81
C GLU A 136 19.74 7.46 6.30
N GLY A 137 20.70 6.98 5.51
CA GLY A 137 20.53 6.72 4.08
C GLY A 137 19.58 5.55 3.81
N GLN A 138 19.60 4.52 4.65
CA GLN A 138 18.65 3.40 4.59
C GLN A 138 17.21 3.88 4.85
N VAL A 139 17.01 4.72 5.89
CA VAL A 139 15.69 5.31 6.19
C VAL A 139 15.24 6.23 5.06
N ALA A 140 16.15 7.05 4.51
CA ALA A 140 15.84 7.97 3.42
C ALA A 140 15.36 7.25 2.14
N VAL A 141 15.93 6.10 1.78
CA VAL A 141 15.41 5.26 0.67
C VAL A 141 13.99 4.76 0.97
N GLY A 142 13.73 4.31 2.20
CA GLY A 142 12.38 3.94 2.63
C GLY A 142 11.39 5.10 2.54
N ALA A 143 11.80 6.29 2.96
CA ALA A 143 10.98 7.49 2.94
C ALA A 143 10.64 7.94 1.51
N VAL A 144 11.56 7.82 0.55
CA VAL A 144 11.29 8.10 -0.88
C VAL A 144 10.10 7.27 -1.39
N VAL A 145 10.00 5.99 -1.01
CA VAL A 145 8.84 5.16 -1.37
C VAL A 145 7.55 5.74 -0.82
N LEU A 146 7.56 6.14 0.45
CA LEU A 146 6.38 6.72 1.12
C LEU A 146 6.02 8.11 0.58
N ASN A 147 7.00 8.86 0.09
CA ASN A 147 6.77 10.14 -0.59
C ASN A 147 6.09 9.91 -1.95
N ARG A 148 6.53 8.90 -2.70
CA ARG A 148 5.89 8.50 -3.96
C ARG A 148 4.44 8.04 -3.75
N THR A 149 4.13 7.27 -2.70
CA THR A 149 2.73 6.85 -2.45
C THR A 149 1.78 8.02 -2.19
N ARG A 150 2.31 9.21 -1.84
CA ARG A 150 1.56 10.45 -1.61
C ARG A 150 1.54 11.38 -2.82
N ASP A 151 2.38 11.15 -3.83
CA ASP A 151 2.46 11.96 -5.04
C ASP A 151 1.57 11.35 -6.15
N PRO A 152 0.58 12.09 -6.70
CA PRO A 152 -0.33 11.59 -7.75
C PRO A 152 0.35 11.06 -9.02
N LYS A 153 1.63 11.36 -9.25
CA LYS A 153 2.40 10.85 -10.40
C LYS A 153 2.78 9.37 -10.27
N PHE A 154 2.74 8.82 -9.06
CA PHE A 154 3.16 7.46 -8.76
C PHE A 154 1.99 6.63 -8.27
N PRO A 155 2.14 5.29 -8.22
CA PRO A 155 1.16 4.43 -7.57
C PRO A 155 0.97 4.83 -6.10
N ASN A 156 -0.26 4.74 -5.61
CA ASN A 156 -0.63 5.16 -4.26
C ASN A 156 -0.43 4.07 -3.18
N THR A 157 0.35 3.03 -3.47
CA THR A 157 0.65 1.94 -2.53
C THR A 157 2.12 1.61 -2.53
N ILE A 158 2.63 1.15 -1.38
CA ILE A 158 4.05 0.76 -1.22
C ILE A 158 4.44 -0.27 -2.27
N ALA A 159 3.62 -1.31 -2.46
CA ALA A 159 3.86 -2.31 -3.48
C ALA A 159 3.84 -1.70 -4.89
N GLY A 160 2.83 -0.88 -5.22
CA GLY A 160 2.76 -0.25 -6.54
C GLY A 160 4.01 0.56 -6.87
N VAL A 161 4.50 1.38 -5.93
CA VAL A 161 5.73 2.17 -6.09
C VAL A 161 6.95 1.27 -6.27
N ILE A 162 7.08 0.27 -5.42
CA ILE A 162 8.22 -0.63 -5.38
C ILE A 162 8.37 -1.47 -6.65
N TYR A 163 7.24 -1.81 -7.29
CA TYR A 163 7.22 -2.62 -8.52
C TYR A 163 6.89 -1.80 -9.78
N GLU A 164 7.01 -0.48 -9.70
CA GLU A 164 6.96 0.34 -10.90
C GLU A 164 8.16 -0.02 -11.81
N PRO A 165 7.96 -0.19 -13.13
CA PRO A 165 9.05 -0.58 -14.02
C PRO A 165 10.28 0.33 -13.89
N LEU A 166 11.46 -0.28 -13.69
CA LEU A 166 12.75 0.41 -13.54
C LEU A 166 12.89 1.31 -12.30
N ALA A 167 11.93 1.28 -11.36
CA ALA A 167 12.00 2.13 -10.17
C ALA A 167 13.05 1.67 -9.16
N PHE A 168 13.27 0.36 -9.03
CA PHE A 168 14.20 -0.26 -8.08
C PHE A 168 14.81 -1.55 -8.65
N THR A 169 16.13 -1.60 -8.76
CA THR A 169 16.84 -2.72 -9.41
C THR A 169 16.92 -3.94 -8.51
N ALA A 170 16.99 -3.73 -7.19
CA ALA A 170 17.08 -4.75 -6.15
C ALA A 170 16.03 -5.87 -6.22
N ILE A 171 14.86 -5.57 -6.80
CA ILE A 171 13.70 -6.45 -6.77
C ILE A 171 13.58 -7.29 -8.06
N ALA A 172 14.13 -6.78 -9.16
CA ALA A 172 14.20 -7.51 -10.42
C ALA A 172 15.19 -8.68 -10.37
N ASP A 173 16.28 -8.54 -9.60
CA ASP A 173 17.41 -9.49 -9.58
C ASP A 173 17.20 -10.72 -8.70
N GLY A 174 15.99 -10.95 -8.17
CA GLY A 174 15.71 -12.12 -7.34
C GLY A 174 16.46 -12.14 -6.00
N GLN A 175 17.02 -11.00 -5.57
CA GLN A 175 17.66 -10.79 -4.25
C GLN A 175 16.69 -10.97 -3.06
N ILE A 176 15.48 -11.47 -3.30
CA ILE A 176 14.46 -11.86 -2.31
C ILE A 176 15.02 -12.89 -1.31
N ASN A 177 16.06 -13.64 -1.69
CA ASN A 177 16.74 -14.64 -0.87
C ASN A 177 18.07 -14.16 -0.24
N ALA A 178 18.48 -12.91 -0.48
CA ALA A 178 19.65 -12.37 0.22
C ALA A 178 19.33 -12.24 1.72
N GLN A 179 20.30 -12.57 2.58
CA GLN A 179 20.12 -12.44 4.03
C GLN A 179 19.77 -10.99 4.38
N MET A 180 18.53 -10.78 4.84
CA MET A 180 18.02 -9.47 5.21
C MET A 180 18.77 -8.96 6.43
N GLN A 181 19.38 -7.78 6.34
CA GLN A 181 20.02 -7.16 7.49
C GLN A 181 18.98 -6.57 8.44
N GLN A 182 19.23 -6.70 9.75
CA GLN A 182 18.34 -6.15 10.78
C GLN A 182 18.22 -4.63 10.66
N THR A 183 19.27 -3.95 10.19
CA THR A 183 19.25 -2.49 9.94
C THR A 183 18.21 -2.11 8.90
N SER A 184 18.05 -2.89 7.83
CA SER A 184 17.05 -2.64 6.78
C SER A 184 15.62 -2.77 7.31
N ILE A 185 15.38 -3.71 8.23
CA ILE A 185 14.08 -3.87 8.89
C ILE A 185 13.79 -2.67 9.80
N ASN A 186 14.78 -2.24 10.59
CA ASN A 186 14.61 -1.10 11.49
C ASN A 186 14.39 0.19 10.69
N ALA A 187 15.15 0.39 9.61
CA ALA A 187 14.99 1.54 8.73
C ALA A 187 13.60 1.59 8.06
N ALA A 188 13.07 0.44 7.64
CA ALA A 188 11.72 0.36 7.10
C ALA A 188 10.66 0.77 8.14
N ARG A 189 10.80 0.31 9.40
CA ARG A 189 9.88 0.70 10.49
C ARG A 189 9.96 2.20 10.76
N ASP A 190 11.17 2.76 10.80
CA ASP A 190 11.37 4.18 11.09
C ASP A 190 10.79 5.06 9.98
N ALA A 191 10.98 4.70 8.72
CA ALA A 191 10.32 5.38 7.60
C ALA A 191 8.79 5.31 7.72
N LEU A 192 8.23 4.12 7.99
CA LEU A 192 6.80 3.90 8.18
C LEU A 192 6.22 4.67 9.38
N ASN A 193 7.02 4.87 10.43
CA ASN A 193 6.68 5.69 11.59
C ASN A 193 6.80 7.20 11.31
N GLY A 194 7.20 7.59 10.09
CA GLY A 194 7.19 8.97 9.62
C GLY A 194 8.54 9.68 9.63
N TRP A 195 9.64 8.99 9.96
CA TRP A 195 10.96 9.60 9.82
C TRP A 195 11.37 9.69 8.34
N ASP A 196 11.49 10.91 7.83
CA ASP A 196 11.97 11.18 6.47
C ASP A 196 13.25 12.05 6.48
N PRO A 197 14.44 11.43 6.52
CA PRO A 197 15.70 12.16 6.38
C PRO A 197 15.93 12.73 4.98
N SER A 198 15.16 12.33 3.96
CA SER A 198 15.33 12.80 2.58
C SER A 198 14.73 14.18 2.31
N ASP A 199 13.99 14.74 3.27
CA ASP A 199 13.21 15.98 3.19
C ASP A 199 12.20 16.00 2.01
N GLY A 200 11.43 14.92 1.86
CA GLY A 200 10.40 14.83 0.84
C GLY A 200 10.94 14.50 -0.55
N ALA A 201 12.08 13.80 -0.65
CA ALA A 201 12.60 13.36 -1.93
C ALA A 201 11.68 12.31 -2.58
N THR A 202 11.54 12.37 -3.90
CA THR A 202 10.83 11.37 -4.71
C THR A 202 11.77 10.59 -5.63
N TYR A 203 13.05 11.00 -5.70
CA TYR A 203 14.09 10.33 -6.46
C TYR A 203 15.40 10.28 -5.67
N TYR A 204 16.22 9.26 -5.94
CA TYR A 204 17.61 9.24 -5.52
C TYR A 204 18.47 8.54 -6.56
N PHE A 205 19.78 8.81 -6.55
CA PHE A 205 20.74 8.09 -7.38
C PHE A 205 22.15 8.12 -6.80
N ASN A 206 22.96 7.13 -7.16
CA ASN A 206 24.39 7.13 -6.88
C ASN A 206 25.13 7.86 -8.03
N PRO A 207 25.77 9.01 -7.79
CA PRO A 207 26.45 9.77 -8.84
C PRO A 207 27.66 9.02 -9.43
N ALA A 208 28.19 8.00 -8.74
CA ALA A 208 29.28 7.17 -9.26
C ALA A 208 28.84 6.19 -10.36
N THR A 209 27.54 5.86 -10.44
CA THR A 209 27.02 4.86 -11.39
C THR A 209 25.90 5.37 -12.28
N ALA A 210 25.29 6.52 -11.95
CA ALA A 210 24.17 7.06 -12.71
C ALA A 210 24.59 7.65 -14.06
N THR A 211 24.05 7.08 -15.14
CA THR A 211 24.31 7.49 -16.52
C THR A 211 23.20 8.34 -17.15
N SER A 212 22.01 8.41 -16.53
CA SER A 212 20.85 9.10 -17.10
C SER A 212 20.95 10.62 -16.97
N SER A 213 21.04 11.37 -18.08
CA SER A 213 21.03 12.84 -18.03
C SER A 213 19.79 13.42 -17.35
N TRP A 214 18.66 12.72 -17.44
CA TRP A 214 17.42 13.14 -16.80
C TRP A 214 17.54 13.14 -15.26
N ILE A 215 18.18 12.13 -14.65
CA ILE A 215 18.29 12.12 -13.18
C ILE A 215 19.20 13.23 -12.67
N TRP A 216 20.24 13.57 -13.44
CA TRP A 216 21.14 14.69 -13.14
C TRP A 216 20.47 16.06 -13.24
N SER A 217 19.35 16.17 -13.95
CA SER A 217 18.55 17.41 -14.06
C SER A 217 17.62 17.65 -12.87
N ARG A 218 17.42 16.66 -12.00
CA ARG A 218 16.51 16.78 -10.85
C ARG A 218 17.10 17.73 -9.80
N PRO A 219 16.31 18.65 -9.22
CA PRO A 219 16.79 19.51 -8.14
C PRO A 219 17.30 18.70 -6.95
N LEU A 220 18.59 18.87 -6.63
CA LEU A 220 19.22 18.26 -5.46
C LEU A 220 18.61 18.83 -4.18
N ILE A 221 18.20 17.95 -3.27
CA ILE A 221 17.81 18.31 -1.91
C ILE A 221 19.02 18.16 -0.98
N LYS A 222 19.60 16.96 -0.94
CA LYS A 222 20.76 16.65 -0.09
C LYS A 222 21.48 15.38 -0.54
N VAL A 223 22.61 15.12 0.09
CA VAL A 223 23.41 13.91 -0.08
C VAL A 223 23.48 13.16 1.25
N ILE A 224 23.15 11.87 1.25
CA ILE A 224 23.30 10.99 2.42
C ILE A 224 24.03 9.74 1.95
N GLY A 225 25.18 9.46 2.56
CA GLY A 225 26.06 8.39 2.10
C GLY A 225 26.47 8.60 0.64
N LYS A 226 26.24 7.61 -0.20
CA LYS A 226 26.54 7.64 -1.64
C LYS A 226 25.39 8.17 -2.49
N HIS A 227 24.23 8.46 -1.90
CA HIS A 227 23.04 8.84 -2.65
C HIS A 227 22.78 10.35 -2.65
N ARG A 228 22.45 10.87 -3.84
CA ARG A 228 21.85 12.19 -4.03
C ARG A 228 20.34 12.06 -4.02
N PHE A 229 19.66 12.73 -3.09
CA PHE A 229 18.20 12.75 -2.97
C PHE A 229 17.63 14.00 -3.64
N CYS A 230 16.60 13.84 -4.46
CA CYS A 230 16.09 14.87 -5.37
C CYS A 230 14.55 14.92 -5.39
N ARG A 231 13.98 16.07 -5.78
CA ARG A 231 12.56 16.20 -6.15
C ARG A 231 12.35 16.05 -7.64
#